data_AF-A0A937TUH6-F1
#
_entry.id   AF-A0A937TUH6-F1
#
_cell.length_a   1.000
_cell.length_b   1.000
_cell.length_c   1.000
_cell.angle_alpha   90.00
_cell.angle_beta   90.00
_cell.angle_gamma   90.00
#
_symmetry.space_group_name_H-M   'P 1'
#
loop_
_entity.id
_entity.type
_entity.pdbx_description
1 polymer ?
#
loop_
_entity_poly.entity_id
_entity_poly.type
_entity_poly.pdbx_seq_one_letter_code
_entity_poly.pdbx_strand_id
1 'polypeptide(L)'
;MSNKSGLARVCGLGLLVAAIGGCDDSKLLVRRYPVFSDAAIKTVAVLPLANHSLHPMAGTFLADRLGDHLRANGTYQVITPKQLVGRLSAAGVVMPTKASPEQVAEALRKLEGIDAFLAGTVSRFGAGQGTYTEVYDDPWVYGGYYGGYYGGYYGRRRHRGYYGGVRSRGYYPAYRRYTYSQAYVSATAAMYRVADAGLIYASPAPIAARLTSTSSGGLSSMVDEVLTDAADTVAMGIVGAFAIVPRLLKLDKDDVLRPAIRTGDGRVKYTTNFKPGDDGIYVEVSLPAAADRNDFRVAIARKKQPPLAEQPFTWNRTDSTREFFFALPGVAEAGSGKGDYEVRLYSGDSADVKRGIKIKD
;
A
#
# COMPACT_ATOMS: atom_id res chain seq x y z
N MET A 1 -46.89 6.70 9.55
CA MET A 1 -45.82 6.00 10.29
C MET A 1 -44.68 5.72 9.33
N SER A 2 -43.65 6.54 9.35
CA SER A 2 -42.51 6.48 8.42
C SER A 2 -41.26 6.80 9.23
N ASN A 3 -40.47 5.78 9.54
CA ASN A 3 -39.11 5.96 10.08
C ASN A 3 -38.14 5.35 9.08
N LYS A 4 -37.60 6.21 8.22
CA LYS A 4 -36.39 5.95 7.44
C LYS A 4 -35.20 6.39 8.29
N SER A 5 -34.40 5.45 8.78
CA SER A 5 -33.06 5.74 9.30
C SER A 5 -32.05 5.02 8.42
N GLY A 6 -31.63 5.70 7.36
CA GLY A 6 -30.50 5.30 6.53
C GLY A 6 -29.19 5.61 7.25
N LEU A 7 -28.48 4.57 7.69
CA LEU A 7 -27.09 4.69 8.11
C LEU A 7 -26.20 4.67 6.86
N ALA A 8 -25.77 5.85 6.43
CA ALA A 8 -24.71 5.98 5.44
C ALA A 8 -23.39 5.53 6.07
N ARG A 9 -22.91 4.34 5.67
CA ARG A 9 -21.51 3.95 5.89
C ARG A 9 -20.64 4.80 4.98
N VAL A 10 -19.97 5.79 5.58
CA VAL A 10 -18.89 6.55 4.96
C VAL A 10 -17.71 5.59 4.75
N CYS A 11 -17.47 5.18 3.50
CA CYS A 11 -16.20 4.60 3.08
C CYS A 11 -15.13 5.70 3.08
N GLY A 12 -14.52 5.93 4.24
CA GLY A 12 -13.32 6.74 4.34
C GLY A 12 -12.11 5.90 3.94
N LEU A 13 -11.70 5.98 2.66
CA LEU A 13 -10.35 5.61 2.25
C LEU A 13 -9.41 6.68 2.85
N GLY A 14 -9.08 6.51 4.13
CA GLY A 14 -8.22 7.41 4.88
C GLY A 14 -6.80 7.31 4.35
N LEU A 15 -6.47 8.19 3.40
CA LEU A 15 -5.09 8.48 3.01
C LEU A 15 -4.39 9.11 4.23
N LEU A 16 -3.80 8.28 5.09
CA LEU A 16 -3.11 8.72 6.28
C LEU A 16 -1.76 9.32 5.89
N VAL A 17 -1.76 10.59 5.47
CA VAL A 17 -0.54 11.39 5.28
C VAL A 17 -0.07 11.85 6.66
N ALA A 18 0.60 10.95 7.39
CA ALA A 18 1.34 11.34 8.58
C ALA A 18 2.54 12.20 8.17
N ALA A 19 2.42 13.50 8.37
CA ALA A 19 3.49 14.48 8.24
C ALA A 19 4.47 14.32 9.42
N ILE A 20 5.39 13.36 9.30
CA ILE A 20 6.55 13.27 10.18
C ILE A 20 7.64 14.12 9.53
N GLY A 21 7.85 15.33 10.06
CA GLY A 21 8.96 16.18 9.68
C GLY A 21 10.27 15.59 10.20
N GLY A 22 11.27 15.46 9.33
CA GLY A 22 12.62 15.03 9.71
C GLY A 22 13.29 13.99 8.82
N CYS A 23 13.15 14.09 7.50
CA CYS A 23 14.14 13.69 6.50
C CYS A 23 13.64 14.27 5.16
N ASP A 24 14.51 14.86 4.36
CA ASP A 24 14.19 15.59 3.13
C ASP A 24 13.79 14.64 1.95
N ASP A 25 13.17 13.51 2.28
CA ASP A 25 12.76 12.45 1.38
C ASP A 25 11.55 12.92 0.57
N SER A 26 11.75 13.14 -0.73
CA SER A 26 10.63 13.48 -1.61
C SER A 26 9.78 12.23 -1.82
N LYS A 27 8.46 12.40 -1.68
CA LYS A 27 7.48 11.33 -1.86
C LYS A 27 6.82 11.53 -3.22
N LEU A 28 7.02 10.59 -4.13
CA LEU A 28 6.42 10.57 -5.46
C LEU A 28 5.26 9.57 -5.46
N LEU A 29 4.05 10.05 -5.73
CA LEU A 29 2.90 9.15 -5.85
C LEU A 29 2.86 8.63 -7.29
N VAL A 30 3.19 7.36 -7.50
CA VAL A 30 3.10 6.71 -8.82
C VAL A 30 2.00 5.66 -8.83
N ARG A 31 1.50 5.34 -10.01
CA ARG A 31 0.66 4.17 -10.26
C ARG A 31 1.56 2.98 -10.58
N ARG A 32 1.55 1.95 -9.75
CA ARG A 32 2.22 0.69 -10.08
C ARG A 32 1.32 -0.10 -11.03
N TYR A 33 1.80 -0.33 -12.24
CA TYR A 33 1.12 -1.20 -13.20
C TYR A 33 1.46 -2.67 -12.91
N PRO A 34 0.51 -3.59 -13.16
CA PRO A 34 0.82 -5.01 -13.17
C PRO A 34 1.82 -5.32 -14.30
N VAL A 35 2.55 -6.44 -14.16
CA VAL A 35 3.56 -6.86 -15.15
C VAL A 35 2.94 -7.00 -16.54
N PHE A 36 1.71 -7.51 -16.56
CA PHE A 36 0.81 -7.45 -17.69
C PHE A 36 -0.02 -6.16 -17.57
N SER A 37 -0.20 -5.42 -18.66
CA SER A 37 -1.21 -4.35 -18.71
C SER A 37 -1.84 -4.39 -20.07
N ASP A 38 -3.14 -4.60 -20.09
CA ASP A 38 -3.94 -4.67 -21.31
C ASP A 38 -5.14 -3.74 -21.13
N ALA A 39 -5.14 -2.64 -21.88
CA ALA A 39 -6.22 -1.64 -21.85
C ALA A 39 -7.55 -2.19 -22.39
N ALA A 40 -7.53 -3.35 -23.06
CA ALA A 40 -8.73 -4.04 -23.52
C ALA A 40 -9.53 -4.67 -22.36
N ILE A 41 -8.90 -4.93 -21.20
CA ILE A 41 -9.57 -5.54 -20.04
C ILE A 41 -10.26 -4.45 -19.23
N LYS A 42 -11.58 -4.33 -19.36
CA LYS A 42 -12.41 -3.36 -18.63
C LYS A 42 -13.20 -4.02 -17.50
N THR A 43 -13.72 -5.22 -17.74
CA THR A 43 -14.55 -5.96 -16.78
C THR A 43 -13.87 -7.26 -16.35
N VAL A 44 -13.75 -7.47 -15.04
CA VAL A 44 -13.17 -8.68 -14.45
C VAL A 44 -14.17 -9.37 -13.53
N ALA A 45 -14.42 -10.65 -13.77
CA ALA A 45 -15.18 -11.49 -12.85
C ALA A 45 -14.26 -12.21 -11.86
N VAL A 46 -14.62 -12.20 -10.57
CA VAL A 46 -13.88 -12.95 -9.54
C VAL A 46 -14.64 -14.23 -9.23
N LEU A 47 -13.98 -15.37 -9.43
CA LEU A 47 -14.52 -16.68 -9.11
C LEU A 47 -14.25 -17.05 -7.64
N PRO A 48 -15.07 -17.93 -7.05
CA PRO A 48 -14.68 -18.63 -5.83
C PRO A 48 -13.31 -19.29 -6.01
N LEU A 49 -12.39 -19.05 -5.08
CA LEU A 49 -11.08 -19.68 -5.13
C LEU A 49 -11.21 -21.16 -4.73
N ALA A 50 -10.46 -22.04 -5.38
CA ALA A 50 -10.37 -23.44 -4.99
C ALA A 50 -9.84 -23.55 -3.56
N ASN A 51 -10.50 -24.33 -2.72
CA ASN A 51 -10.17 -24.41 -1.30
C ASN A 51 -9.36 -25.68 -1.01
N HIS A 52 -8.06 -25.52 -0.72
CA HIS A 52 -7.16 -26.59 -0.26
C HIS A 52 -6.81 -26.45 1.23
N SER A 53 -7.51 -25.57 1.96
CA SER A 53 -7.35 -25.43 3.40
C SER A 53 -8.33 -26.32 4.17
N LEU A 54 -8.18 -26.39 5.50
CA LEU A 54 -9.12 -27.10 6.37
C LEU A 54 -10.42 -26.31 6.61
N HIS A 55 -10.44 -25.00 6.35
CA HIS A 55 -11.60 -24.17 6.63
C HIS A 55 -12.57 -24.19 5.43
N PRO A 56 -13.81 -24.70 5.55
CA PRO A 56 -14.66 -25.03 4.41
C PRO A 56 -15.03 -23.83 3.53
N MET A 57 -15.08 -22.62 4.11
CA MET A 57 -15.45 -21.39 3.40
C MET A 57 -14.26 -20.53 2.96
N ALA A 58 -13.01 -21.00 3.10
CA ALA A 58 -11.85 -20.15 2.84
C ALA A 58 -11.81 -19.58 1.41
N GLY A 59 -12.17 -20.42 0.43
CA GLY A 59 -12.17 -20.06 -0.98
C GLY A 59 -13.18 -18.96 -1.34
N THR A 60 -14.41 -19.07 -0.83
CA THR A 60 -15.47 -18.08 -1.06
C THR A 60 -15.23 -16.81 -0.27
N PHE A 61 -14.80 -16.93 1.00
CA PHE A 61 -14.50 -15.78 1.85
C PHE A 61 -13.40 -14.91 1.24
N LEU A 62 -12.27 -15.51 0.85
CA LEU A 62 -11.16 -14.75 0.27
C LEU A 62 -11.51 -14.18 -1.11
N ALA A 63 -12.32 -14.88 -1.92
CA ALA A 63 -12.81 -14.37 -3.20
C ALA A 63 -13.71 -13.14 -3.02
N ASP A 64 -14.58 -13.13 -2.03
CA ASP A 64 -15.43 -11.97 -1.70
C ASP A 64 -14.56 -10.76 -1.32
N ARG A 65 -13.59 -10.95 -0.41
CA ARG A 65 -12.66 -9.88 -0.01
C ARG A 65 -11.85 -9.37 -1.21
N LEU A 66 -11.33 -10.26 -2.04
CA LEU A 66 -10.61 -9.91 -3.26
C LEU A 66 -11.49 -9.08 -4.20
N GLY A 67 -12.74 -9.49 -4.43
CA GLY A 67 -13.68 -8.76 -5.27
C GLY A 67 -13.99 -7.37 -4.74
N ASP A 68 -14.15 -7.21 -3.43
CA ASP A 68 -14.38 -5.91 -2.80
C ASP A 68 -13.16 -4.98 -2.90
N HIS A 69 -11.93 -5.49 -2.65
CA HIS A 69 -10.70 -4.72 -2.80
C HIS A 69 -10.42 -4.32 -4.25
N LEU A 70 -10.63 -5.24 -5.21
CA LEU A 70 -10.48 -4.91 -6.63
C LEU A 70 -11.48 -3.84 -7.07
N ARG A 71 -12.74 -3.94 -6.60
CA ARG A 71 -13.78 -2.94 -6.90
C ARG A 71 -13.41 -1.59 -6.30
N ALA A 72 -12.97 -1.56 -5.05
CA ALA A 72 -12.57 -0.33 -4.37
C ALA A 72 -11.33 0.33 -5.00
N ASN A 73 -10.43 -0.46 -5.56
CA ASN A 73 -9.25 0.03 -6.28
C ASN A 73 -9.62 0.74 -7.60
N GLY A 74 -10.68 0.31 -8.29
CA GLY A 74 -11.22 1.01 -9.46
C GLY A 74 -10.47 0.78 -10.78
N THR A 75 -9.48 -0.13 -10.84
CA THR A 75 -8.82 -0.48 -12.11
C THR A 75 -9.79 -1.13 -13.10
N TYR A 76 -10.73 -1.95 -12.62
CA TYR A 76 -11.68 -2.70 -13.44
C TYR A 76 -13.12 -2.52 -12.95
N GLN A 77 -14.09 -2.76 -13.83
CA GLN A 77 -15.46 -3.05 -13.41
C GLN A 77 -15.50 -4.49 -12.87
N VAL A 78 -15.69 -4.64 -11.56
CA VAL A 78 -15.58 -5.96 -10.91
C VAL A 78 -16.94 -6.60 -10.67
N ILE A 79 -17.10 -7.82 -11.18
CA ILE A 79 -18.21 -8.72 -10.86
C ILE A 79 -17.76 -9.61 -9.70
N THR A 80 -18.27 -9.34 -8.49
CA THR A 80 -17.97 -10.15 -7.30
C THR A 80 -18.57 -11.56 -7.40
N PRO A 81 -18.06 -12.54 -6.63
CA PRO A 81 -18.58 -13.91 -6.65
C PRO A 81 -20.10 -13.98 -6.47
N LYS A 82 -20.67 -13.23 -5.51
CA LYS A 82 -22.13 -13.17 -5.27
C LYS A 82 -22.93 -12.68 -6.47
N GLN A 83 -22.44 -11.63 -7.15
CA GLN A 83 -23.08 -11.10 -8.35
C GLN A 83 -22.99 -12.09 -9.51
N LEU A 84 -21.85 -12.76 -9.65
CA LEU A 84 -21.63 -13.75 -10.70
C LEU A 84 -22.60 -14.93 -10.56
N VAL A 85 -22.78 -15.46 -9.35
CA VAL A 85 -23.75 -16.53 -9.07
C VAL A 85 -25.17 -16.11 -9.49
N GLY A 86 -25.59 -14.89 -9.14
CA GLY A 86 -26.89 -14.36 -9.55
C GLY A 86 -27.04 -14.26 -11.07
N ARG A 87 -26.00 -13.78 -11.78
CA ARG A 87 -26.01 -13.68 -13.25
C ARG A 87 -26.04 -15.04 -13.93
N LEU A 88 -25.22 -15.99 -13.48
CA LEU A 88 -25.21 -17.38 -13.99
C LEU A 88 -26.57 -18.04 -13.81
N SER A 89 -27.17 -17.90 -12.62
CA SER A 89 -28.50 -18.44 -12.33
C SER A 89 -29.58 -17.81 -13.21
N ALA A 90 -29.55 -16.49 -13.41
CA ALA A 90 -30.51 -15.79 -14.28
C ALA A 90 -30.38 -16.20 -15.76
N ALA A 91 -29.16 -16.54 -16.20
CA ALA A 91 -28.88 -17.03 -17.54
C ALA A 91 -29.10 -18.56 -17.70
N GLY A 92 -29.49 -19.28 -16.64
CA GLY A 92 -29.63 -20.74 -16.67
C GLY A 92 -28.30 -21.47 -16.91
N VAL A 93 -27.16 -20.83 -16.63
CA VAL A 93 -25.82 -21.39 -16.85
C VAL A 93 -25.35 -22.06 -15.57
N VAL A 94 -25.08 -23.37 -15.64
CA VAL A 94 -24.53 -24.14 -14.53
C VAL A 94 -23.01 -24.27 -14.69
N MET A 95 -22.26 -23.81 -13.69
CA MET A 95 -20.80 -23.93 -13.67
C MET A 95 -20.40 -25.23 -12.95
N PRO A 96 -19.55 -26.09 -13.55
CA PRO A 96 -19.04 -27.28 -12.87
C PRO A 96 -18.27 -26.95 -11.59
N THR A 97 -18.36 -27.79 -10.56
CA THR A 97 -17.65 -27.60 -9.28
C THR A 97 -16.13 -27.58 -9.42
N LYS A 98 -15.59 -28.20 -10.47
CA LYS A 98 -14.16 -28.21 -10.84
C LYS A 98 -14.00 -27.83 -12.31
N ALA A 99 -14.55 -26.67 -12.69
CA ALA A 99 -14.51 -26.19 -14.05
C ALA A 99 -13.06 -25.90 -14.50
N SER A 100 -12.70 -26.34 -15.71
CA SER A 100 -11.46 -25.89 -16.36
C SER A 100 -11.58 -24.42 -16.77
N PRO A 101 -10.47 -23.70 -17.01
CA PRO A 101 -10.51 -22.32 -17.50
C PRO A 101 -11.35 -22.16 -18.78
N GLU A 102 -11.34 -23.15 -19.67
CA GLU A 102 -12.13 -23.16 -20.91
C GLU A 102 -13.63 -23.25 -20.63
N GLN A 103 -14.03 -24.12 -19.70
CA GLN A 103 -15.42 -24.25 -19.28
C GLN A 103 -15.94 -22.98 -18.59
N VAL A 104 -15.10 -22.36 -17.77
CA VAL A 104 -15.40 -21.06 -17.15
C VAL A 104 -15.55 -19.99 -18.22
N ALA A 105 -14.60 -19.89 -19.15
CA ALA A 105 -14.64 -18.91 -20.24
C ALA A 105 -15.89 -19.08 -21.10
N GLU A 106 -16.28 -20.32 -21.44
CA GLU A 106 -17.53 -20.61 -22.15
C GLU A 106 -18.77 -20.15 -21.37
N ALA A 107 -18.83 -20.45 -20.07
CA ALA A 107 -19.93 -20.02 -19.21
C ALA A 107 -20.02 -18.48 -19.12
N LEU A 108 -18.88 -17.78 -19.00
CA LEU A 108 -18.83 -16.32 -18.90
C LEU A 108 -19.13 -15.62 -20.23
N ARG A 109 -18.78 -16.23 -21.38
CA ARG A 109 -19.17 -15.71 -22.71
C ARG A 109 -20.68 -15.61 -22.87
N LYS A 110 -21.46 -16.50 -22.25
CA LYS A 110 -22.93 -16.48 -22.26
C LYS A 110 -23.54 -15.31 -21.48
N LEU A 111 -22.75 -14.62 -20.64
CA LEU A 111 -23.21 -13.48 -19.83
C LEU A 111 -22.99 -12.11 -20.48
N GLU A 112 -22.20 -12.06 -21.55
CA GLU A 112 -21.72 -10.85 -22.24
C GLU A 112 -21.01 -9.80 -21.34
N GLY A 113 -20.13 -8.99 -21.93
CA GLY A 113 -19.49 -7.86 -21.24
C GLY A 113 -18.49 -8.21 -20.13
N ILE A 114 -17.97 -9.44 -20.10
CA ILE A 114 -16.88 -9.87 -19.19
C ILE A 114 -15.63 -10.13 -20.05
N ASP A 115 -14.55 -9.38 -19.81
CA ASP A 115 -13.33 -9.47 -20.63
C ASP A 115 -12.35 -10.51 -20.07
N ALA A 116 -12.25 -10.59 -18.74
CA ALA A 116 -11.36 -11.50 -18.04
C ALA A 116 -11.99 -12.05 -16.76
N PHE A 117 -11.42 -13.13 -16.23
CA PHE A 117 -11.78 -13.66 -14.92
C PHE A 117 -10.56 -14.02 -14.09
N LEU A 118 -10.72 -13.90 -12.77
CA LEU A 118 -9.75 -14.29 -11.76
C LEU A 118 -10.16 -15.60 -11.13
N ALA A 119 -9.26 -16.58 -11.17
CA ALA A 119 -9.34 -17.86 -10.48
C ALA A 119 -8.11 -18.03 -9.57
N GLY A 120 -8.13 -18.99 -8.66
CA GLY A 120 -6.98 -19.25 -7.81
C GLY A 120 -7.26 -20.31 -6.77
N THR A 121 -6.31 -20.50 -5.85
CA THR A 121 -6.37 -21.55 -4.83
C THR A 121 -5.94 -21.01 -3.47
N VAL A 122 -6.72 -21.28 -2.44
CA VAL A 122 -6.37 -21.01 -1.05
C VAL A 122 -5.68 -22.22 -0.46
N SER A 123 -4.39 -22.11 -0.16
CA SER A 123 -3.57 -23.21 0.37
C SER A 123 -3.51 -23.23 1.90
N ARG A 124 -3.65 -22.07 2.55
CA ARG A 124 -3.75 -21.96 4.01
C ARG A 124 -4.78 -20.92 4.39
N PHE A 125 -5.63 -21.27 5.36
CA PHE A 125 -6.60 -20.36 5.93
C PHE A 125 -6.97 -20.86 7.32
N GLY A 126 -6.53 -20.15 8.34
CA GLY A 126 -6.82 -20.52 9.71
C GLY A 126 -6.21 -19.55 10.69
N ALA A 127 -6.81 -19.51 11.87
CA ALA A 127 -6.30 -18.76 12.99
C ALA A 127 -6.39 -19.61 14.25
N GLY A 128 -5.55 -19.28 15.22
CA GLY A 128 -5.44 -19.97 16.48
C GLY A 128 -5.09 -19.02 17.60
N GLN A 129 -5.49 -19.39 18.80
CA GLN A 129 -5.18 -18.65 20.01
C GLN A 129 -4.19 -19.45 20.84
N GLY A 130 -3.14 -18.78 21.30
CA GLY A 130 -2.20 -19.32 22.26
C GLY A 130 -2.28 -18.54 23.56
N THR A 131 -2.04 -19.22 24.68
CA THR A 131 -1.77 -18.53 25.95
C THR A 131 -0.45 -19.00 26.50
N TYR A 132 0.38 -18.06 26.92
CA TYR A 132 1.59 -18.37 27.68
C TYR A 132 1.59 -17.57 28.98
N THR A 133 2.15 -18.16 30.02
CA THR A 133 2.19 -17.56 31.36
C THR A 133 3.63 -17.23 31.67
N GLU A 134 3.94 -15.95 31.83
CA GLU A 134 5.21 -15.52 32.39
C GLU A 134 5.11 -15.53 33.91
N VAL A 135 6.07 -16.20 34.54
CA VAL A 135 6.25 -16.19 35.98
C VAL A 135 7.27 -15.10 36.29
N TYR A 136 6.82 -14.02 36.92
CA TYR A 136 7.72 -12.99 37.40
C TYR A 136 8.13 -13.31 38.83
N ASP A 137 9.42 -13.56 39.00
CA ASP A 137 10.09 -13.56 40.31
C ASP A 137 10.48 -12.12 40.70
N ASP A 138 9.50 -11.22 40.68
CA ASP A 138 9.73 -9.84 41.12
C ASP A 138 9.10 -9.62 42.51
N PRO A 139 9.89 -9.63 43.59
CA PRO A 139 9.40 -9.39 44.95
C PRO A 139 8.84 -7.97 45.14
N TRP A 140 9.04 -7.05 44.20
CA TRP A 140 8.60 -5.66 44.31
C TRP A 140 7.22 -5.39 43.71
N VAL A 141 6.68 -6.26 42.85
CA VAL A 141 5.38 -6.04 42.17
C VAL A 141 4.20 -6.08 43.14
N TYR A 142 4.32 -6.80 44.27
CA TYR A 142 3.27 -6.88 45.30
C TYR A 142 3.32 -5.76 46.36
N GLY A 143 4.30 -4.84 46.27
CA GLY A 143 4.53 -3.81 47.28
C GLY A 143 3.80 -2.48 47.09
N GLY A 144 3.28 -2.15 45.90
CA GLY A 144 2.98 -0.74 45.57
C GLY A 144 1.66 -0.41 44.86
N TYR A 145 0.91 -1.37 44.31
CA TYR A 145 -0.13 -1.00 43.33
C TYR A 145 -1.57 -0.84 43.87
N TYR A 146 -1.78 -0.92 45.19
CA TYR A 146 -3.08 -0.65 45.83
C TYR A 146 -3.11 0.60 46.72
N GLY A 147 -2.14 1.51 46.60
CA GLY A 147 -2.11 2.74 47.38
C GLY A 147 -1.80 3.96 46.54
N GLY A 148 -2.81 4.65 46.02
CA GLY A 148 -2.57 5.97 45.43
C GLY A 148 -3.64 6.63 44.58
N TYR A 149 -4.93 6.40 44.81
CA TYR A 149 -5.97 7.29 44.23
C TYR A 149 -7.01 7.79 45.24
N TYR A 150 -6.82 7.53 46.53
CA TYR A 150 -7.63 8.14 47.58
C TYR A 150 -6.73 8.84 48.59
N GLY A 151 -6.84 10.18 48.61
CA GLY A 151 -6.88 11.03 49.79
C GLY A 151 -5.74 10.93 50.81
N GLY A 152 -5.04 12.05 51.05
CA GLY A 152 -4.24 12.13 52.27
C GLY A 152 -3.32 13.32 52.40
N TYR A 153 -3.90 14.51 52.44
CA TYR A 153 -3.29 15.66 53.11
C TYR A 153 -2.85 15.28 54.56
N TYR A 154 -1.69 15.77 54.97
CA TYR A 154 -1.14 15.83 56.33
C TYR A 154 -0.64 14.53 57.01
N GLY A 155 0.62 14.56 57.45
CA GLY A 155 1.05 13.76 58.60
C GLY A 155 2.51 13.35 58.62
N ARG A 156 3.43 14.26 58.96
CA ARG A 156 4.73 13.89 59.53
C ARG A 156 4.47 13.08 60.81
N ARG A 157 4.57 11.75 60.77
CA ARG A 157 4.81 10.94 61.95
C ARG A 157 6.04 10.06 61.74
N ARG A 158 7.07 10.42 62.52
CA ARG A 158 8.24 9.59 62.81
C ARG A 158 7.73 8.29 63.43
N HIS A 159 7.86 7.16 62.74
CA HIS A 159 7.82 5.85 63.39
C HIS A 159 9.22 5.28 63.52
N ARG A 160 9.73 5.42 64.75
CA ARG A 160 10.92 4.82 65.31
C ARG A 160 10.52 3.44 65.85
N GLY A 161 11.23 2.41 65.43
CA GLY A 161 11.39 1.13 66.14
C GLY A 161 10.20 0.19 66.16
N TYR A 162 10.23 -0.84 65.31
CA TYR A 162 9.75 -2.18 65.67
C TYR A 162 10.47 -3.24 64.82
N TYR A 163 11.63 -3.69 65.32
CA TYR A 163 12.26 -4.95 64.92
C TYR A 163 11.49 -6.05 65.63
N GLY A 164 10.54 -6.69 64.95
CA GLY A 164 9.70 -7.72 65.55
C GLY A 164 9.03 -8.58 64.49
N GLY A 165 9.70 -9.66 64.10
CA GLY A 165 9.09 -10.83 63.46
C GLY A 165 8.49 -10.57 62.09
N VAL A 166 9.34 -10.46 61.06
CA VAL A 166 8.94 -10.70 59.67
C VAL A 166 8.60 -12.18 59.54
N ARG A 167 7.41 -12.58 59.97
CA ARG A 167 6.81 -13.85 59.57
C ARG A 167 6.75 -13.83 58.06
N SER A 168 7.55 -14.71 57.44
CA SER A 168 7.57 -15.07 56.02
C SER A 168 6.27 -14.66 55.32
N ARG A 169 6.26 -13.47 54.70
CA ARG A 169 5.19 -13.10 53.79
C ARG A 169 5.37 -14.02 52.61
N GLY A 170 4.46 -15.00 52.50
CA GLY A 170 4.48 -16.02 51.46
C GLY A 170 4.79 -15.38 50.12
N TYR A 171 5.90 -15.81 49.54
CA TYR A 171 6.31 -15.42 48.21
C TYR A 171 5.32 -16.03 47.23
N TYR A 172 4.38 -15.23 46.73
CA TYR A 172 3.49 -15.66 45.66
C TYR A 172 4.07 -15.17 44.34
N PRO A 173 4.55 -16.06 43.46
CA PRO A 173 4.96 -15.66 42.11
C PRO A 173 3.81 -14.91 41.42
N ALA A 174 4.12 -13.76 40.84
CA ALA A 174 3.15 -13.01 40.06
C ALA A 174 3.08 -13.64 38.66
N TYR A 175 1.93 -14.21 38.33
CA TYR A 175 1.68 -14.79 37.01
C TYR A 175 1.07 -13.72 36.10
N ARG A 176 1.76 -13.37 35.01
CA ARG A 176 1.15 -12.62 33.91
C ARG A 176 0.79 -13.60 32.80
N ARG A 177 -0.51 -13.72 32.54
CA ARG A 177 -1.02 -14.52 31.41
C ARG A 177 -1.13 -13.63 30.19
N TYR A 178 -0.41 -13.99 29.13
CA TYR A 178 -0.53 -13.37 27.82
C TYR A 178 -1.38 -14.26 26.94
N THR A 179 -2.35 -13.64 26.28
CA THR A 179 -3.17 -14.27 25.26
C THR A 179 -2.80 -13.63 23.93
N TYR A 180 -2.49 -14.47 22.94
CA TYR A 180 -2.20 -14.00 21.60
C TYR A 180 -3.03 -14.75 20.57
N SER A 181 -3.48 -14.02 19.57
CA SER A 181 -4.18 -14.56 18.41
C SER A 181 -3.23 -14.51 17.23
N GLN A 182 -3.12 -15.61 16.49
CA GLN A 182 -2.31 -15.70 15.28
C GLN A 182 -3.17 -16.20 14.12
N ALA A 183 -2.99 -15.61 12.94
CA ALA A 183 -3.67 -16.04 11.72
C ALA A 183 -2.69 -16.23 10.57
N TYR A 184 -2.98 -17.20 9.73
CA TYR A 184 -2.21 -17.55 8.54
C TYR A 184 -3.14 -17.72 7.36
N VAL A 185 -2.95 -16.90 6.34
CA VAL A 185 -3.68 -16.99 5.08
C VAL A 185 -2.66 -17.03 3.94
N SER A 186 -2.88 -17.90 2.95
CA SER A 186 -2.05 -18.01 1.75
C SER A 186 -2.89 -18.43 0.56
N ALA A 187 -2.74 -17.72 -0.57
CA ALA A 187 -3.43 -18.04 -1.81
C ALA A 187 -2.60 -17.72 -3.06
N THR A 188 -2.89 -18.43 -4.15
CA THR A 188 -2.44 -18.11 -5.50
C THR A 188 -3.61 -17.56 -6.31
N ALA A 189 -3.32 -16.76 -7.33
CA ALA A 189 -4.31 -16.27 -8.27
C ALA A 189 -3.78 -16.28 -9.70
N ALA A 190 -4.67 -16.41 -10.67
CA ALA A 190 -4.41 -16.35 -12.09
C ALA A 190 -5.57 -15.65 -12.80
N MET A 191 -5.24 -14.81 -13.77
CA MET A 191 -6.18 -14.08 -14.61
C MET A 191 -6.17 -14.68 -16.01
N TYR A 192 -7.36 -14.96 -16.53
CA TYR A 192 -7.58 -15.54 -17.84
C TYR A 192 -8.48 -14.64 -18.66
N ARG A 193 -8.25 -14.59 -19.97
CA ARG A 193 -9.11 -13.88 -20.92
C ARG A 193 -10.36 -14.73 -21.20
N VAL A 194 -11.53 -14.10 -21.22
CA VAL A 194 -12.80 -14.80 -21.49
C VAL A 194 -12.93 -15.24 -22.95
N ALA A 195 -12.33 -14.49 -23.89
CA ALA A 195 -12.45 -14.74 -25.32
C ALA A 195 -11.89 -16.11 -25.74
N ASP A 196 -10.73 -16.50 -25.20
CA ASP A 196 -9.94 -17.67 -25.62
C ASP A 196 -9.49 -18.57 -24.46
N ALA A 197 -9.89 -18.26 -23.22
CA ALA A 197 -9.38 -18.88 -22.00
C ALA A 197 -7.85 -18.77 -21.80
N GLY A 198 -7.18 -17.89 -22.56
CA GLY A 198 -5.75 -17.69 -22.51
C GLY A 198 -5.32 -17.11 -21.16
N LEU A 199 -4.27 -17.69 -20.58
CA LEU A 199 -3.65 -17.18 -19.36
C LEU A 199 -3.02 -15.81 -19.65
N ILE A 200 -3.50 -14.77 -18.98
CA ILE A 200 -2.91 -13.43 -19.05
C ILE A 200 -1.72 -13.35 -18.08
N TYR A 201 -1.94 -13.78 -16.84
CA TYR A 201 -0.93 -13.77 -15.80
C TYR A 201 -1.30 -14.70 -14.66
N ALA A 202 -0.29 -15.30 -14.03
CA ALA A 202 -0.42 -16.04 -12.79
C ALA A 202 0.58 -15.52 -11.76
N SER A 203 0.17 -15.44 -10.49
CA SER A 203 1.08 -15.10 -9.40
C SER A 203 2.21 -16.13 -9.35
N PRO A 204 3.50 -15.72 -9.42
CA PRO A 204 4.63 -16.65 -9.50
C PRO A 204 4.85 -17.45 -8.20
N ALA A 205 4.33 -16.95 -7.09
CA ALA A 205 4.35 -17.62 -5.79
C ALA A 205 3.05 -17.31 -5.02
N PRO A 206 2.68 -18.14 -4.04
CA PRO A 206 1.56 -17.85 -3.15
C PRO A 206 1.79 -16.53 -2.40
N ILE A 207 0.75 -15.70 -2.36
CA ILE A 207 0.70 -14.50 -1.56
C ILE A 207 0.19 -14.91 -0.18
N ALA A 208 0.99 -14.63 0.85
CA ALA A 208 0.73 -15.08 2.21
C ALA A 208 0.83 -13.93 3.21
N ALA A 209 0.00 -14.00 4.24
CA ALA A 209 0.04 -13.11 5.39
C ALA A 209 0.04 -13.95 6.68
N ARG A 210 0.90 -13.54 7.61
CA ARG A 210 0.91 -14.03 8.99
C ARG A 210 0.75 -12.84 9.90
N LEU A 211 -0.36 -12.77 10.61
CA LEU A 211 -0.60 -11.72 11.59
C LEU A 211 -0.61 -12.30 13.00
N THR A 212 -0.15 -11.51 13.95
CA THR A 212 -0.16 -11.86 15.37
C THR A 212 -0.56 -10.63 16.14
N SER A 213 -1.49 -10.80 17.06
CA SER A 213 -1.93 -9.76 17.98
C SER A 213 -1.77 -10.25 19.40
N THR A 214 -1.17 -9.41 20.24
CA THR A 214 -0.94 -9.65 21.66
C THR A 214 -1.71 -8.61 22.46
N SER A 215 -2.50 -9.06 23.44
CA SER A 215 -3.04 -8.16 24.45
C SER A 215 -2.39 -8.45 25.79
N SER A 216 -1.74 -7.45 26.38
CA SER A 216 -1.51 -7.44 27.82
C SER A 216 -2.75 -6.81 28.47
N GLY A 217 -3.55 -7.59 29.21
CA GLY A 217 -4.72 -7.05 29.92
C GLY A 217 -6.10 -7.63 29.57
N GLY A 218 -6.19 -8.74 28.82
CA GLY A 218 -7.41 -9.56 28.77
C GLY A 218 -8.41 -9.27 27.64
N LEU A 219 -8.14 -8.29 26.77
CA LEU A 219 -8.89 -8.09 25.53
C LEU A 219 -7.98 -8.40 24.34
N SER A 220 -7.73 -9.68 24.07
CA SER A 220 -7.07 -10.07 22.82
C SER A 220 -8.00 -9.76 21.67
N SER A 221 -7.49 -9.17 20.59
CA SER A 221 -8.25 -9.10 19.34
C SER A 221 -8.78 -10.48 19.00
N MET A 222 -10.06 -10.55 18.66
CA MET A 222 -10.73 -11.83 18.43
C MET A 222 -10.01 -12.58 17.30
N VAL A 223 -9.91 -13.90 17.43
CA VAL A 223 -9.24 -14.76 16.43
C VAL A 223 -9.77 -14.48 15.01
N ASP A 224 -11.07 -14.23 14.90
CA ASP A 224 -11.75 -13.90 13.65
C ASP A 224 -11.31 -12.55 13.05
N GLU A 225 -11.00 -11.55 13.89
CA GLU A 225 -10.51 -10.25 13.45
C GLU A 225 -9.11 -10.38 12.84
N VAL A 226 -8.19 -11.07 13.53
CA VAL A 226 -6.83 -11.31 13.03
C VAL A 226 -6.86 -12.15 11.74
N LEU A 227 -7.78 -13.11 11.62
CA LEU A 227 -7.99 -13.89 10.41
C LEU A 227 -8.52 -13.03 9.26
N THR A 228 -9.46 -12.16 9.56
CA THR A 228 -10.06 -11.22 8.61
C THR A 228 -9.03 -10.24 8.07
N ASP A 229 -8.16 -9.70 8.92
CA ASP A 229 -7.07 -8.81 8.54
C ASP A 229 -5.99 -9.53 7.71
N ALA A 230 -5.69 -10.79 8.07
CA ALA A 230 -4.74 -11.60 7.31
C ALA A 230 -5.29 -11.91 5.91
N ALA A 231 -6.58 -12.21 5.82
CA ALA A 231 -7.27 -12.40 4.54
C ALA A 231 -7.29 -11.12 3.70
N ASP A 232 -7.53 -9.96 4.32
CA ASP A 232 -7.44 -8.66 3.63
C ASP A 232 -6.04 -8.37 3.12
N THR A 233 -5.01 -8.68 3.91
CA THR A 233 -3.62 -8.51 3.50
C THR A 233 -3.29 -9.37 2.27
N VAL A 234 -3.77 -10.63 2.24
CA VAL A 234 -3.60 -11.50 1.06
C VAL A 234 -4.41 -10.98 -0.14
N ALA A 235 -5.66 -10.57 0.07
CA ALA A 235 -6.51 -10.01 -0.99
C ALA A 235 -5.89 -8.75 -1.61
N MET A 236 -5.42 -7.80 -0.80
CA MET A 236 -4.69 -6.61 -1.26
C MET A 236 -3.38 -6.97 -1.97
N GLY A 237 -2.66 -7.99 -1.49
CA GLY A 237 -1.47 -8.50 -2.18
C GLY A 237 -1.81 -9.01 -3.59
N ILE A 238 -2.92 -9.74 -3.74
CA ILE A 238 -3.42 -10.19 -5.05
C ILE A 238 -3.81 -8.96 -5.90
N VAL A 239 -4.54 -7.98 -5.35
CA VAL A 239 -4.84 -6.72 -6.06
C VAL A 239 -3.56 -6.05 -6.56
N GLY A 240 -2.52 -5.96 -5.74
CA GLY A 240 -1.22 -5.41 -6.11
C GLY A 240 -0.47 -6.17 -7.20
N ALA A 241 -0.84 -7.42 -7.47
CA ALA A 241 -0.28 -8.22 -8.56
C ALA A 241 -1.10 -8.12 -9.85
N PHE A 242 -2.39 -7.83 -9.76
CA PHE A 242 -3.34 -7.90 -10.89
C PHE A 242 -3.98 -6.57 -11.30
N ALA A 243 -3.84 -5.50 -10.52
CA ALA A 243 -4.48 -4.21 -10.77
C ALA A 243 -3.46 -3.06 -10.71
N ILE A 244 -3.88 -1.89 -11.19
CA ILE A 244 -3.09 -0.66 -11.09
C ILE A 244 -3.26 -0.11 -9.67
N VAL A 245 -2.19 -0.09 -8.89
CA VAL A 245 -2.25 0.31 -7.48
C VAL A 245 -1.45 1.60 -7.25
N PRO A 246 -2.04 2.64 -6.63
CA PRO A 246 -1.26 3.81 -6.24
C PRO A 246 -0.20 3.41 -5.21
N ARG A 247 1.04 3.82 -5.45
CA ARG A 247 2.18 3.55 -4.59
C ARG A 247 2.95 4.82 -4.34
N LEU A 248 3.20 5.09 -3.08
CA LEU A 248 4.11 6.15 -2.68
C LEU A 248 5.55 5.62 -2.78
N LEU A 249 6.34 6.20 -3.66
CA LEU A 249 7.78 5.98 -3.73
C LEU A 249 8.47 7.03 -2.88
N LYS A 250 9.32 6.57 -1.96
CA LYS A 250 10.30 7.45 -1.32
C LYS A 250 11.50 7.54 -2.25
N LEU A 251 11.83 8.75 -2.65
CA LEU A 251 12.92 9.01 -3.57
C LEU A 251 13.85 10.06 -2.99
N ASP A 252 15.15 9.87 -3.21
CA ASP A 252 16.11 10.92 -2.98
C ASP A 252 16.02 11.93 -4.13
N LYS A 253 15.71 13.18 -3.81
CA LYS A 253 15.57 14.25 -4.82
C LYS A 253 16.88 14.51 -5.56
N ASP A 254 18.02 14.22 -4.93
CA ASP A 254 19.36 14.44 -5.49
C ASP A 254 19.76 13.36 -6.49
N ASP A 255 19.16 12.17 -6.39
CA ASP A 255 19.33 11.08 -7.35
C ASP A 255 18.32 11.17 -8.49
N VAL A 256 17.08 11.61 -8.22
CA VAL A 256 16.00 11.64 -9.21
C VAL A 256 16.11 12.81 -10.18
N LEU A 257 16.44 14.02 -9.70
CA LEU A 257 16.51 15.22 -10.53
C LEU A 257 17.90 15.83 -10.45
N ARG A 258 18.66 15.67 -11.54
CA ARG A 258 20.06 16.08 -11.61
C ARG A 258 20.24 17.11 -12.72
N PRO A 259 20.15 18.41 -12.39
CA PRO A 259 20.47 19.48 -13.32
C PRO A 259 21.96 19.45 -13.68
N ALA A 260 22.26 19.73 -14.93
CA ALA A 260 23.59 19.67 -15.51
C ALA A 260 23.75 20.66 -16.66
N ILE A 261 25.02 20.92 -16.99
CA ILE A 261 25.44 21.57 -18.24
C ILE A 261 26.19 20.57 -19.09
N ARG A 262 26.17 20.76 -20.42
CA ARG A 262 27.05 20.02 -21.32
C ARG A 262 28.30 20.86 -21.59
N THR A 263 29.46 20.31 -21.30
CA THR A 263 30.74 20.98 -21.56
C THR A 263 31.06 20.90 -23.06
N GLY A 264 31.97 21.75 -23.55
CA GLY A 264 32.34 21.78 -24.98
C GLY A 264 32.92 20.48 -25.53
N ASP A 265 33.37 19.56 -24.67
CA ASP A 265 33.78 18.19 -25.00
C ASP A 265 32.62 17.17 -25.02
N GLY A 266 31.37 17.64 -24.88
CA GLY A 266 30.15 16.84 -24.87
C GLY A 266 29.86 16.13 -23.54
N ARG A 267 30.70 16.30 -22.51
CA ARG A 267 30.47 15.66 -21.21
C ARG A 267 29.39 16.36 -20.40
N VAL A 268 28.65 15.59 -19.62
CA VAL A 268 27.61 16.09 -18.71
C VAL A 268 28.27 16.44 -17.37
N LYS A 269 28.15 17.69 -16.94
CA LYS A 269 28.62 18.18 -15.65
C LYS A 269 27.43 18.61 -14.79
N TYR A 270 27.13 17.83 -13.75
CA TYR A 270 26.06 18.15 -12.81
C TYR A 270 26.36 19.45 -12.04
N THR A 271 25.40 20.36 -12.02
CA THR A 271 25.52 21.66 -11.35
C THR A 271 24.15 22.20 -11.00
N THR A 272 24.07 22.95 -9.90
CA THR A 272 22.88 23.75 -9.55
C THR A 272 23.09 25.24 -9.81
N ASN A 273 24.27 25.63 -10.30
CA ASN A 273 24.57 27.00 -10.69
C ASN A 273 24.82 27.06 -12.20
N PHE A 274 24.10 27.95 -12.86
CA PHE A 274 24.10 28.17 -14.30
C PHE A 274 24.46 29.63 -14.58
N LYS A 275 25.06 29.90 -15.72
CA LYS A 275 25.42 31.24 -16.20
C LYS A 275 24.61 31.61 -17.42
N PRO A 276 24.24 32.89 -17.63
CA PRO A 276 23.50 33.33 -18.81
C PRO A 276 24.14 32.95 -20.17
N GLY A 277 25.45 32.71 -20.20
CA GLY A 277 26.16 32.25 -21.40
C GLY A 277 26.15 30.74 -21.63
N ASP A 278 25.59 29.94 -20.72
CA ASP A 278 25.39 28.51 -20.93
C ASP A 278 24.31 28.29 -22.00
N ASP A 279 24.43 27.22 -22.78
CA ASP A 279 23.51 26.87 -23.88
C ASP A 279 22.12 26.46 -23.37
N GLY A 280 22.09 25.70 -22.28
CA GLY A 280 20.85 25.26 -21.66
C GLY A 280 21.03 24.56 -20.32
N ILE A 281 19.89 24.28 -19.71
CA ILE A 281 19.80 23.44 -18.52
C ILE A 281 19.43 22.04 -19.01
N TYR A 282 20.37 21.11 -18.86
CA TYR A 282 20.09 19.69 -19.02
C TYR A 282 19.58 19.15 -17.70
N VAL A 283 18.49 18.39 -17.74
CA VAL A 283 17.94 17.73 -16.56
C VAL A 283 17.98 16.24 -16.81
N GLU A 284 18.82 15.54 -16.06
CA GLU A 284 18.78 14.08 -16.01
C GLU A 284 17.73 13.66 -14.96
N VAL A 285 16.78 12.85 -15.41
CA VAL A 285 15.78 12.20 -14.56
C VAL A 285 16.13 10.72 -14.41
N SER A 286 16.18 10.23 -13.18
CA SER A 286 16.31 8.80 -12.88
C SER A 286 15.16 8.35 -11.98
N LEU A 287 14.37 7.38 -12.44
CA LEU A 287 13.26 6.82 -11.67
C LEU A 287 13.42 5.30 -11.56
N PRO A 288 12.95 4.68 -10.46
CA PRO A 288 13.03 3.23 -10.32
C PRO A 288 12.09 2.53 -11.30
N ALA A 289 12.35 1.26 -11.60
CA ALA A 289 11.48 0.42 -12.44
C ALA A 289 10.03 0.32 -11.92
N ALA A 290 9.78 0.62 -10.64
CA ALA A 290 8.42 0.69 -10.08
C ALA A 290 7.57 1.84 -10.64
N ALA A 291 8.18 2.83 -11.28
CA ALA A 291 7.53 3.97 -11.95
C ALA A 291 7.18 3.67 -13.42
N ASP A 292 7.39 2.45 -13.90
CA ASP A 292 7.08 2.04 -15.29
C ASP A 292 5.67 2.47 -15.72
N ARG A 293 5.56 2.95 -16.97
CA ARG A 293 4.31 3.35 -17.64
C ARG A 293 3.57 4.51 -16.97
N ASN A 294 4.19 5.20 -16.03
CA ASN A 294 3.63 6.44 -15.49
C ASN A 294 3.97 7.61 -16.40
N ASP A 295 2.99 8.48 -16.59
CA ASP A 295 3.18 9.76 -17.25
C ASP A 295 3.66 10.79 -16.23
N PHE A 296 4.74 11.45 -16.60
CA PHE A 296 5.40 12.48 -15.81
C PHE A 296 5.56 13.72 -16.66
N ARG A 297 5.90 14.82 -15.98
CA ARG A 297 6.29 16.06 -16.61
C ARG A 297 7.48 16.65 -15.88
N VAL A 298 8.53 17.00 -16.61
CA VAL A 298 9.63 17.81 -16.09
C VAL A 298 9.35 19.26 -16.46
N ALA A 299 9.52 20.17 -15.52
CA ALA A 299 9.42 21.59 -15.81
C ALA A 299 10.52 22.40 -15.13
N ILE A 300 10.83 23.55 -15.71
CA ILE A 300 11.62 24.60 -15.08
C ILE A 300 10.70 25.76 -14.74
N ALA A 301 10.77 26.22 -13.50
CA ALA A 301 10.01 27.35 -13.01
C ALA A 301 10.90 28.28 -12.20
N ARG A 302 10.53 29.56 -12.12
CA ARG A 302 11.07 30.40 -11.04
C ARG A 302 10.50 29.93 -9.71
N LYS A 303 11.27 30.06 -8.62
CA LYS A 303 10.86 29.56 -7.32
C LYS A 303 9.48 30.12 -6.91
N LYS A 304 8.53 29.24 -6.57
CA LYS A 304 7.12 29.57 -6.23
C LYS A 304 6.27 30.19 -7.37
N GLN A 305 6.71 30.12 -8.63
CA GLN A 305 5.94 30.59 -9.80
C GLN A 305 5.44 29.43 -10.66
N PRO A 306 4.52 29.65 -11.62
CA PRO A 306 4.16 28.63 -12.61
C PRO A 306 5.36 28.15 -13.44
N PRO A 307 5.28 26.95 -14.06
CA PRO A 307 6.23 26.49 -15.06
C PRO A 307 6.46 27.53 -16.18
N LEU A 308 7.73 27.75 -16.52
CA LEU A 308 8.14 28.57 -17.68
C LEU A 308 8.26 27.70 -18.93
N ALA A 309 8.74 26.47 -18.76
CA ALA A 309 8.87 25.48 -19.80
C ALA A 309 8.64 24.09 -19.20
N GLU A 310 8.01 23.20 -19.96
CA GLU A 310 7.69 21.85 -19.52
C GLU A 310 7.79 20.83 -20.66
N GLN A 311 8.14 19.59 -20.31
CA GLN A 311 8.25 18.47 -21.23
C GLN A 311 7.58 17.23 -20.61
N PRO A 312 6.49 16.72 -21.22
CA PRO A 312 5.86 15.48 -20.78
C PRO A 312 6.67 14.26 -21.24
N PHE A 313 6.63 13.19 -20.46
CA PHE A 313 7.23 11.91 -20.83
C PHE A 313 6.57 10.74 -20.10
N THR A 314 6.62 9.56 -20.71
CA THR A 314 6.26 8.29 -20.05
C THR A 314 7.54 7.56 -19.64
N TRP A 315 7.65 7.12 -18.39
CA TRP A 315 8.82 6.38 -17.92
C TRP A 315 8.76 4.91 -18.34
N ASN A 316 9.88 4.37 -18.82
CA ASN A 316 10.02 2.95 -19.12
C ASN A 316 10.98 2.31 -18.12
N ARG A 317 10.62 1.15 -17.56
CA ARG A 317 11.46 0.39 -16.63
C ARG A 317 12.85 0.02 -17.15
N THR A 318 13.05 0.01 -18.47
CA THR A 318 14.35 -0.27 -19.09
C THR A 318 15.28 0.95 -19.10
N ASP A 319 14.72 2.14 -18.88
CA ASP A 319 15.49 3.37 -18.84
C ASP A 319 16.19 3.47 -17.48
N SER A 320 17.51 3.69 -17.49
CA SER A 320 18.25 4.03 -16.27
C SER A 320 18.16 5.53 -15.97
N THR A 321 18.23 6.34 -17.02
CA THR A 321 18.15 7.81 -16.97
C THR A 321 17.50 8.34 -18.25
N ARG A 322 16.91 9.55 -18.15
CA ARG A 322 16.38 10.28 -19.30
C ARG A 322 16.77 11.75 -19.21
N GLU A 323 17.30 12.29 -20.30
CA GLU A 323 17.76 13.67 -20.37
C GLU A 323 16.69 14.58 -21.01
N PHE A 324 16.50 15.76 -20.43
CA PHE A 324 15.63 16.82 -20.95
C PHE A 324 16.43 18.12 -21.09
N PHE A 325 16.29 18.78 -22.23
CA PHE A 325 17.00 20.03 -22.51
C PHE A 325 16.06 21.23 -22.46
N PHE A 326 16.43 22.25 -21.69
CA PHE A 326 15.73 23.52 -21.63
C PHE A 326 16.68 24.65 -22.04
N ALA A 327 16.38 25.32 -23.15
CA ALA A 327 17.20 26.42 -23.64
C ALA A 327 17.25 27.56 -22.61
N LEU A 328 18.45 27.88 -22.12
CA LEU A 328 18.62 28.84 -21.04
C LEU A 328 18.18 30.27 -21.44
N PRO A 329 18.43 30.75 -22.67
CA PRO A 329 17.95 32.06 -23.09
C PRO A 329 16.43 32.21 -22.96
N GLY A 330 15.66 31.20 -23.40
CA GLY A 330 14.20 31.22 -23.30
C GLY A 330 13.70 31.14 -21.86
N VAL A 331 14.35 30.34 -21.01
CA VAL A 331 14.02 30.26 -19.58
C VAL A 331 14.33 31.58 -18.87
N ALA A 332 15.48 32.19 -19.16
CA ALA A 332 15.90 33.45 -18.56
C ALA A 332 15.01 34.61 -19.01
N GLU A 333 14.67 34.71 -20.29
CA GLU A 333 13.76 35.74 -20.81
C GLU A 333 12.38 35.65 -20.13
N ALA A 334 11.78 34.45 -20.12
CA ALA A 334 10.49 34.21 -19.49
C ALA A 334 10.51 34.41 -17.96
N GLY A 335 11.64 34.13 -17.31
CA GLY A 335 11.81 34.17 -15.86
C GLY A 335 12.30 35.50 -15.27
N SER A 336 12.44 36.56 -16.10
CA SER A 336 13.02 37.85 -15.72
C SER A 336 14.53 37.81 -15.37
N GLY A 337 15.28 36.95 -16.06
CA GLY A 337 16.74 36.91 -16.02
C GLY A 337 17.32 36.10 -14.86
N LYS A 338 18.24 36.70 -14.10
CA LYS A 338 18.99 36.03 -13.03
C LYS A 338 18.10 35.74 -11.81
N GLY A 339 18.46 34.71 -11.04
CA GLY A 339 17.81 34.43 -9.75
C GLY A 339 17.70 32.96 -9.37
N ASP A 340 16.80 32.69 -8.43
CA ASP A 340 16.50 31.34 -7.93
C ASP A 340 15.38 30.71 -8.76
N TYR A 341 15.69 29.55 -9.33
CA TYR A 341 14.79 28.72 -10.11
C TYR A 341 14.66 27.34 -9.46
N GLU A 342 13.75 26.54 -9.98
CA GLU A 342 13.60 25.15 -9.58
C GLU A 342 13.22 24.27 -10.77
N VAL A 343 13.82 23.10 -10.82
CA VAL A 343 13.39 21.98 -11.65
C VAL A 343 12.36 21.20 -10.85
N ARG A 344 11.22 20.89 -11.48
CA ARG A 344 10.11 20.19 -10.86
C ARG A 344 9.76 18.95 -11.66
N LEU A 345 9.59 17.83 -10.97
CA LEU A 345 9.01 16.62 -11.53
C LEU A 345 7.57 16.49 -11.02
N TYR A 346 6.64 16.35 -11.95
CA TYR A 346 5.23 16.18 -11.67
C TYR A 346 4.81 14.73 -11.94
N SER A 347 3.99 14.17 -11.05
CA SER A 347 3.17 12.99 -11.32
C SER A 347 1.70 13.42 -11.25
N GLY A 348 1.04 13.51 -12.40
CA GLY A 348 -0.25 14.21 -12.50
C GLY A 348 -0.10 15.72 -12.27
N ASP A 349 -0.97 16.29 -11.43
CA ASP A 349 -1.04 17.75 -11.20
C ASP A 349 -0.11 18.24 -10.08
N SER A 350 0.41 17.35 -9.24
CA SER A 350 1.28 17.71 -8.12
C SER A 350 2.76 17.67 -8.51
N ALA A 351 3.50 18.71 -8.08
CA ALA A 351 4.96 18.74 -8.14
C ALA A 351 5.54 17.97 -6.96
N ASP A 352 5.86 16.71 -7.20
CA ASP A 352 6.23 15.74 -6.16
C ASP A 352 7.72 15.78 -5.80
N VAL A 353 8.58 16.17 -6.75
CA VAL A 353 10.03 16.36 -6.52
C VAL A 353 10.46 17.72 -7.05
N LYS A 354 11.22 18.46 -6.24
CA LYS A 354 11.69 19.81 -6.57
C LYS A 354 13.18 19.95 -6.27
N ARG A 355 13.94 20.46 -7.23
CA ARG A 355 15.38 20.72 -7.10
C ARG A 355 15.67 22.18 -7.41
N GLY A 356 16.18 22.91 -6.42
CA GLY A 356 16.56 24.32 -6.59
C GLY A 356 17.81 24.47 -7.47
N ILE A 357 17.78 25.44 -8.37
CA ILE A 357 18.92 25.86 -9.20
C ILE A 357 19.04 27.39 -9.17
N LYS A 358 20.20 27.93 -9.55
CA LYS A 358 20.48 29.37 -9.58
C LYS A 358 21.10 29.77 -10.89
N ILE A 359 20.60 30.85 -11.49
CA ILE A 359 21.22 31.50 -12.64
C ILE A 359 21.95 32.75 -12.12
N LYS A 360 23.28 32.77 -12.24
CA LYS A 360 24.20 33.81 -11.69
C LYS A 360 25.23 34.22 -12.74
N ASP A 361 25.95 35.32 -12.49
CA ASP A 361 27.06 35.80 -13.34
C ASP A 361 28.26 34.83 -13.44
#